data_AF-A0A2S9FJC0-F1
#
_entry.id   AF-A0A2S9FJC0-F1
#
_cell.length_a   1.000
_cell.length_b   1.000
_cell.length_c   1.000
_cell.angle_alpha   90.00
_cell.angle_beta   90.00
_cell.angle_gamma   90.00
#
_symmetry.space_group_name_H-M   'P 1'
#
loop_
_entity.id
_entity.type
_entity.pdbx_description
1 polymer ?
#
loop_
_entity_poly.entity_id
_entity_poly.type
_entity_poly.pdbx_seq_one_letter_code
_entity_poly.pdbx_strand_id
1 'polypeptide(L)'
;AATAELAGTADERKFYNTVWATDRGVISAGFGLARAESAGGDRDAAVRTLDEVPPTSRHFTTARLTSAVTLLSGRSSSEITEQHIRNAARRVEALPDTEPRVLQIRALVLGTAMDWLADNTASTNHILGFPFTEHGLQLGVEAALRSLARVAPTQAHRYALIDLANSVRPLSTF
;
A
#
# COMPACT_ATOMS: atom_id res chain seq x y z
N ALA A 1 -6.18 -26.29 -23.94
CA ALA A 1 -6.90 -25.09 -23.43
C ALA A 1 -6.25 -24.48 -22.18
N ALA A 2 -5.56 -25.26 -21.33
CA ALA A 2 -4.89 -24.73 -20.12
C ALA A 2 -3.52 -24.02 -20.34
N THR A 3 -3.03 -23.92 -21.59
CA THR A 3 -1.73 -23.32 -21.91
C THR A 3 -1.82 -21.89 -22.49
N ALA A 4 -3.03 -21.36 -22.71
CA ALA A 4 -3.22 -20.03 -23.28
C ALA A 4 -3.36 -18.93 -22.22
N GLU A 5 -3.87 -19.23 -21.01
CA GLU A 5 -4.03 -18.21 -19.96
C GLU A 5 -2.70 -17.80 -19.31
N LEU A 6 -1.66 -18.65 -19.37
CA LEU A 6 -0.31 -18.32 -18.91
C LEU A 6 0.56 -17.61 -19.97
N ALA A 7 0.17 -17.69 -21.25
CA ALA A 7 0.89 -17.01 -22.33
C ALA A 7 0.51 -15.53 -22.42
N GLY A 8 -0.74 -15.18 -22.07
CA GLY A 8 -1.21 -13.79 -22.06
C GLY A 8 -0.35 -12.89 -21.19
N THR A 9 0.02 -13.33 -19.99
CA THR A 9 0.75 -12.49 -19.03
C THR A 9 2.22 -12.26 -19.39
N ALA A 10 2.91 -13.28 -19.92
CA ALA A 10 4.32 -13.19 -20.27
C ALA A 10 4.57 -12.33 -21.52
N ASP A 11 3.71 -12.47 -22.54
CA ASP A 11 3.80 -11.67 -23.76
C ASP A 11 3.30 -10.24 -23.55
N GLU A 12 2.26 -10.05 -22.72
CA GLU A 12 1.83 -8.72 -22.28
C GLU A 12 2.93 -7.97 -21.51
N ARG A 13 3.66 -8.64 -20.61
CA ARG A 13 4.77 -8.01 -19.88
C ARG A 13 5.83 -7.47 -20.83
N LYS A 14 6.24 -8.25 -21.83
CA LYS A 14 7.23 -7.83 -22.83
C LYS A 14 6.74 -6.65 -23.65
N PHE A 15 5.47 -6.68 -24.05
CA PHE A 15 4.84 -5.59 -24.80
C PHE A 15 4.83 -4.30 -23.98
N TYR A 16 4.31 -4.35 -22.74
CA TYR A 16 4.29 -3.18 -21.86
C TYR A 16 5.69 -2.64 -21.58
N ASN A 17 6.67 -3.53 -21.33
CA ASN A 17 8.05 -3.13 -21.12
C ASN A 17 8.65 -2.40 -22.32
N THR A 18 8.40 -2.90 -23.54
CA THR A 18 8.90 -2.27 -24.77
C THR A 18 8.32 -0.88 -24.95
N VAL A 19 7.01 -0.72 -24.76
CA VAL A 19 6.35 0.59 -24.86
C VAL A 19 6.86 1.55 -23.78
N TRP A 20 6.96 1.07 -22.53
CA TRP A 20 7.39 1.90 -21.40
C TRP A 20 8.86 2.34 -21.50
N ALA A 21 9.74 1.47 -21.99
CA ALA A 21 11.14 1.80 -22.23
C ALA A 21 11.31 2.80 -23.39
N THR A 22 10.41 2.79 -24.36
CA THR A 22 10.47 3.69 -25.54
C THR A 22 9.88 5.06 -25.23
N ASP A 23 8.73 5.12 -24.58
CA ASP A 23 8.03 6.36 -24.25
C ASP A 23 7.37 6.30 -22.87
N ARG A 24 7.99 6.97 -21.90
CA ARG A 24 7.48 7.12 -20.53
C ARG A 24 6.27 8.04 -20.40
N GLY A 25 5.83 8.67 -21.50
CA GLY A 25 4.56 9.37 -21.61
C GLY A 25 3.36 8.42 -21.71
N VAL A 26 3.57 7.16 -22.13
CA VAL A 26 2.49 6.16 -22.25
C VAL A 26 2.22 5.51 -20.88
N ILE A 27 1.56 6.27 -20.00
CA ILE A 27 1.33 5.88 -18.60
C ILE A 27 0.58 4.53 -18.48
N SER A 28 -0.34 4.22 -19.39
CA SER A 28 -1.05 2.93 -19.40
C SER A 28 -0.10 1.73 -19.51
N ALA A 29 1.02 1.88 -20.23
CA ALA A 29 2.04 0.85 -20.36
C ALA A 29 2.81 0.67 -19.05
N GLY A 30 3.18 1.75 -18.36
CA GLY A 30 3.84 1.67 -17.05
C GLY A 30 2.97 0.97 -16.00
N PHE A 31 1.68 1.31 -15.90
CA PHE A 31 0.75 0.61 -15.01
C PHE A 31 0.49 -0.85 -15.44
N GLY A 32 0.43 -1.12 -16.75
CA GLY A 32 0.32 -2.48 -17.28
C GLY A 32 1.52 -3.35 -16.91
N LEU A 33 2.72 -2.82 -17.08
CA LEU A 33 3.98 -3.45 -16.70
C LEU A 33 4.02 -3.73 -15.20
N ALA A 34 3.71 -2.74 -14.36
CA ALA A 34 3.72 -2.91 -12.91
C ALA A 34 2.72 -3.99 -12.44
N ARG A 35 1.55 -4.10 -13.07
CA ARG A 35 0.60 -5.19 -12.77
C ARG A 35 1.16 -6.56 -13.15
N ALA A 36 1.76 -6.67 -14.34
CA ALA A 36 2.36 -7.93 -14.80
C ALA A 36 3.55 -8.36 -13.91
N GLU A 37 4.37 -7.40 -13.48
CA GLU A 37 5.49 -7.62 -12.56
C GLU A 37 4.99 -8.09 -11.18
N SER A 38 3.98 -7.41 -10.63
CA SER A 38 3.37 -7.80 -9.36
C SER A 38 2.70 -9.17 -9.43
N ALA A 39 2.04 -9.51 -10.54
CA ALA A 39 1.42 -10.83 -10.75
C ALA A 39 2.47 -11.94 -10.87
N GLY A 40 3.65 -11.63 -11.42
CA GLY A 40 4.81 -12.51 -11.47
C GLY A 40 5.62 -12.58 -10.16
N GLY A 41 5.18 -11.90 -9.09
CA GLY A 41 5.85 -11.87 -7.78
C GLY A 41 6.96 -10.82 -7.64
N ASP A 42 7.38 -10.17 -8.73
CA ASP A 42 8.42 -9.13 -8.73
C ASP A 42 7.84 -7.75 -8.38
N ARG A 43 7.42 -7.63 -7.11
CA ARG A 43 6.79 -6.41 -6.58
C ARG A 43 7.76 -5.23 -6.53
N ASP A 44 9.05 -5.50 -6.34
CA ASP A 44 10.05 -4.44 -6.32
C ASP A 44 10.26 -3.86 -7.72
N ALA A 45 10.21 -4.68 -8.77
CA ALA A 45 10.16 -4.17 -10.14
C ALA A 45 8.90 -3.34 -10.39
N ALA A 46 7.74 -3.84 -9.97
CA ALA A 46 6.48 -3.10 -10.11
C ALA A 46 6.55 -1.71 -9.46
N VAL A 47 7.16 -1.61 -8.28
CA VAL A 47 7.35 -0.35 -7.56
C VAL A 47 8.33 0.57 -8.31
N ARG A 48 9.45 0.03 -8.81
CA ARG A 48 10.39 0.81 -9.64
C ARG A 48 9.72 1.37 -10.88
N THR A 49 8.94 0.56 -11.59
CA THR A 49 8.17 0.98 -12.77
C THR A 49 7.20 2.12 -12.43
N LEU A 50 6.50 2.04 -11.30
CA LEU A 50 5.58 3.11 -10.86
C LEU A 50 6.32 4.39 -10.43
N ASP A 51 7.54 4.28 -9.91
CA ASP A 51 8.37 5.43 -9.55
C ASP A 51 8.92 6.21 -10.75
N GLU A 52 8.95 5.57 -11.92
CA GLU A 52 9.37 6.22 -13.16
C GLU A 52 8.28 7.12 -13.78
N VAL A 53 7.06 7.11 -13.22
CA VAL A 53 5.98 8.01 -13.65
C VAL A 53 6.38 9.46 -13.36
N PRO A 54 6.40 10.36 -14.38
CA PRO A 54 6.84 11.74 -14.18
C PRO A 54 5.96 12.51 -13.17
N PRO A 55 6.53 13.36 -12.31
CA PRO A 55 5.78 14.20 -11.38
C PRO A 55 4.78 15.16 -12.03
N THR A 56 5.01 15.52 -13.30
CA THR A 56 4.11 16.36 -14.10
C THR A 56 2.86 15.63 -14.60
N SER A 57 2.81 14.29 -14.47
CA SER A 57 1.67 13.49 -14.89
C SER A 57 0.50 13.61 -13.92
N ARG A 58 -0.73 13.74 -14.45
CA ARG A 58 -1.96 13.64 -13.65
C ARG A 58 -2.11 12.31 -12.90
N HIS A 59 -1.37 11.28 -13.33
CA HIS A 59 -1.39 9.95 -12.72
C HIS A 59 -0.29 9.76 -11.66
N PHE A 60 0.54 10.77 -11.39
CA PHE A 60 1.63 10.66 -10.42
C PHE A 60 1.14 10.25 -9.03
N THR A 61 0.12 10.94 -8.50
CA THR A 61 -0.49 10.59 -7.20
C THR A 61 -1.02 9.15 -7.20
N THR A 62 -1.72 8.75 -8.26
CA THR A 62 -2.19 7.37 -8.42
C THR A 62 -1.05 6.36 -8.42
N ALA A 63 0.05 6.64 -9.14
CA ALA A 63 1.22 5.75 -9.19
C ALA A 63 1.88 5.60 -7.82
N ARG A 64 2.00 6.70 -7.07
CA ARG A 64 2.53 6.68 -5.70
C ARG A 64 1.64 5.88 -4.75
N LEU A 65 0.33 6.08 -4.79
CA LEU A 65 -0.63 5.26 -4.03
C LEU A 65 -0.52 3.77 -4.40
N THR A 66 -0.54 3.46 -5.69
CA THR A 66 -0.43 2.07 -6.18
C THR A 66 0.87 1.44 -5.72
N SER A 67 1.99 2.16 -5.78
CA SER A 67 3.29 1.64 -5.34
C SER A 67 3.31 1.32 -3.84
N ALA A 68 2.66 2.12 -2.99
CA ALA A 68 2.54 1.85 -1.57
C ALA A 68 1.70 0.59 -1.30
N VAL A 69 0.59 0.44 -2.03
CA VAL A 69 -0.26 -0.76 -1.95
C VAL A 69 0.48 -2.00 -2.46
N THR A 70 1.19 -1.92 -3.60
CA THR A 70 1.96 -3.03 -4.19
C THR A 70 3.08 -3.52 -3.27
N LEU A 71 3.70 -2.64 -2.48
CA LEU A 71 4.72 -3.04 -1.50
C LEU A 71 4.16 -3.97 -0.43
N LEU A 72 2.92 -3.74 0.01
CA LEU A 72 2.29 -4.45 1.12
C LEU A 72 1.37 -5.60 0.67
N SER A 73 0.80 -5.51 -0.53
CA SER A 73 -0.25 -6.44 -0.98
C SER A 73 0.30 -7.76 -1.49
N GLY A 74 -0.33 -8.85 -1.05
CA GLY A 74 -0.10 -10.21 -1.56
C GLY A 74 1.24 -10.83 -1.14
N ARG A 75 1.99 -10.20 -0.24
CA ARG A 75 3.13 -10.82 0.45
C ARG A 75 2.61 -11.57 1.67
N SER A 76 3.19 -12.73 1.98
CA SER A 76 2.98 -13.33 3.31
C SER A 76 3.64 -12.46 4.38
N SER A 77 3.19 -12.56 5.64
CA SER A 77 3.81 -11.82 6.77
C SER A 77 5.34 -12.02 6.81
N SER A 78 5.81 -13.24 6.46
CA SER A 78 7.22 -13.61 6.37
C SER A 78 8.04 -12.94 5.26
N GLU A 79 7.40 -12.44 4.20
CA GLU A 79 8.06 -11.77 3.06
C GLU A 79 8.13 -10.24 3.24
N ILE A 80 7.39 -9.71 4.22
CA ILE A 80 7.36 -8.29 4.53
C ILE A 80 8.54 -7.97 5.45
N THR A 81 9.28 -6.92 5.12
CA THR A 81 10.40 -6.43 5.92
C THR A 81 10.04 -5.08 6.49
N GLU A 82 10.71 -4.68 7.58
CA GLU A 82 10.55 -3.33 8.14
C GLU A 82 10.78 -2.25 7.07
N GLN A 83 11.74 -2.47 6.16
CA GLN A 83 12.04 -1.54 5.08
C GLN A 83 10.88 -1.40 4.08
N HIS A 84 10.15 -2.48 3.76
CA HIS A 84 8.96 -2.41 2.92
C HIS A 84 7.87 -1.54 3.57
N ILE A 85 7.64 -1.74 4.87
CA ILE A 85 6.65 -0.97 5.66
C ILE A 85 7.06 0.52 5.71
N ARG A 86 8.32 0.82 6.02
CA ARG A 86 8.85 2.19 6.02
C ARG A 86 8.77 2.84 4.64
N ASN A 87 9.04 2.10 3.58
CA ASN A 87 8.92 2.61 2.20
C ASN A 87 7.47 2.95 1.87
N ALA A 88 6.51 2.10 2.25
CA ALA A 88 5.09 2.37 2.07
C ALA A 88 4.65 3.59 2.89
N ALA A 89 5.08 3.70 4.16
CA ALA A 89 4.79 4.85 5.02
C ALA A 89 5.27 6.17 4.42
N ARG A 90 6.55 6.26 4.01
CA ARG A 90 7.11 7.46 3.38
C ARG A 90 6.37 7.86 2.10
N ARG A 91 5.95 6.87 1.30
CA ARG A 91 5.17 7.13 0.08
C ARG A 91 3.82 7.76 0.41
N VAL A 92 3.18 7.31 1.49
CA VAL A 92 1.88 7.82 1.94
C VAL A 92 2.01 9.20 2.59
N GLU A 93 3.06 9.47 3.37
CA GLU A 93 3.33 10.79 3.97
C GLU A 93 3.58 11.89 2.93
N ALA A 94 4.12 11.52 1.76
CA ALA A 94 4.38 12.48 0.69
C ALA A 94 3.11 12.88 -0.09
N LEU A 95 1.96 12.27 0.20
CA LEU A 95 0.72 12.53 -0.53
C LEU A 95 -0.10 13.62 0.15
N PRO A 96 -0.84 14.44 -0.62
CA PRO A 96 -1.66 15.48 -0.05
C PRO A 96 -2.86 14.86 0.71
N ASP A 97 -3.20 15.44 1.86
CA ASP A 97 -4.34 14.99 2.69
C ASP A 97 -5.70 15.06 1.95
N THR A 98 -5.77 15.84 0.86
CA THR A 98 -6.96 15.92 0.00
C THR A 98 -7.21 14.66 -0.82
N GLU A 99 -6.23 13.77 -0.96
CA GLU A 99 -6.35 12.54 -1.73
C GLU A 99 -7.20 11.50 -0.94
N PRO A 100 -8.41 11.14 -1.42
CA PRO A 100 -9.36 10.35 -0.63
C PRO A 100 -8.84 8.98 -0.18
N ARG A 101 -7.89 8.43 -0.93
CA ARG A 101 -7.30 7.10 -0.66
C ARG A 101 -6.22 7.11 0.40
N VAL A 102 -5.67 8.28 0.76
CA VAL A 102 -4.58 8.37 1.75
C VAL A 102 -4.98 7.75 3.08
N LEU A 103 -6.18 8.04 3.60
CA LEU A 103 -6.65 7.46 4.86
C LEU A 103 -6.74 5.93 4.82
N GLN A 104 -7.17 5.37 3.69
CA GLN A 104 -7.29 3.91 3.51
C GLN A 104 -5.91 3.25 3.50
N ILE A 105 -4.94 3.85 2.80
CA ILE A 105 -3.59 3.30 2.72
C ILE A 105 -2.82 3.54 4.04
N ARG A 106 -3.06 4.64 4.76
CA ARG A 106 -2.54 4.83 6.12
C ARG A 106 -3.00 3.69 7.04
N ALA A 107 -4.29 3.37 7.03
CA ALA A 107 -4.83 2.25 7.80
C ALA A 107 -4.18 0.91 7.39
N LEU A 108 -4.01 0.67 6.08
CA LEU A 108 -3.33 -0.52 5.56
C LEU A 108 -1.89 -0.62 6.06
N VAL A 109 -1.08 0.44 5.91
CA VAL A 109 0.33 0.46 6.35
C VAL A 109 0.45 0.21 7.85
N LEU A 110 -0.39 0.85 8.66
CA LEU A 110 -0.38 0.68 10.11
C LEU A 110 -0.83 -0.73 10.53
N GLY A 111 -1.87 -1.27 9.88
CA GLY A 111 -2.31 -2.64 10.10
C GLY A 111 -1.22 -3.65 9.75
N THR A 112 -0.58 -3.52 8.58
CA THR A 112 0.54 -4.38 8.19
C THR A 112 1.74 -4.24 9.12
N ALA A 113 2.03 -3.04 9.63
CA ALA A 113 3.08 -2.84 10.62
C ALA A 113 2.76 -3.55 11.95
N MET A 114 1.50 -3.54 12.36
CA MET A 114 1.02 -4.19 13.58
C MET A 114 1.12 -5.72 13.46
N ASP A 115 0.66 -6.28 12.33
CA ASP A 115 0.76 -7.71 12.03
C ASP A 115 2.23 -8.16 11.96
N TRP A 116 3.10 -7.36 11.36
CA TRP A 116 4.53 -7.66 11.26
C TRP A 116 5.23 -7.68 12.62
N LEU A 117 4.83 -6.79 13.54
CA LEU A 117 5.41 -6.69 14.90
C LEU A 117 5.06 -7.92 15.77
N ALA A 118 4.01 -8.68 15.43
CA ALA A 118 3.67 -9.91 16.14
C ALA A 118 4.81 -10.95 16.11
N ASP A 119 5.56 -10.99 14.99
CA ASP A 119 6.64 -11.96 14.76
C ASP A 119 8.04 -11.31 14.75
N ASN A 120 8.14 -9.98 14.83
CA ASN A 120 9.38 -9.22 14.61
C ASN A 120 9.60 -8.10 15.64
N THR A 121 10.85 -7.67 15.77
CA THR A 121 11.21 -6.50 16.57
C THR A 121 11.52 -5.32 15.66
N ALA A 122 10.86 -4.18 15.91
CA ALA A 122 11.06 -2.96 15.14
C ALA A 122 12.22 -2.13 15.69
N SER A 123 12.90 -1.38 14.81
CA SER A 123 13.77 -0.30 15.28
C SER A 123 12.96 0.86 15.88
N THR A 124 13.46 1.47 16.96
CA THR A 124 12.75 2.38 17.91
C THR A 124 12.27 3.74 17.35
N ASN A 125 12.16 3.90 16.03
CA ASN A 125 11.69 5.14 15.41
C ASN A 125 10.17 5.12 15.18
N HIS A 126 9.58 6.27 14.87
CA HIS A 126 8.16 6.37 14.56
C HIS A 126 7.82 5.92 13.12
N ILE A 127 6.55 5.60 12.88
CA ILE A 127 5.97 5.36 11.56
C ILE A 127 4.63 6.09 11.45
N LEU A 128 4.46 6.91 10.40
CA LEU A 128 3.24 7.69 10.17
C LEU A 128 2.83 8.60 11.35
N GLY A 129 3.82 9.04 12.13
CA GLY A 129 3.64 9.88 13.34
C GLY A 129 3.35 9.11 14.63
N PHE A 130 3.31 7.77 14.59
CA PHE A 130 3.08 6.93 15.77
C PHE A 130 4.36 6.19 16.17
N PRO A 131 4.63 5.95 17.46
CA PRO A 131 5.73 5.08 17.88
C PRO A 131 5.61 3.71 17.22
N PHE A 132 6.72 3.16 16.70
CA PHE A 132 6.73 1.81 16.13
C PHE A 132 6.83 0.77 17.25
N THR A 133 5.80 0.75 18.09
CA THR A 133 5.57 -0.19 19.18
C THR A 133 4.15 -0.74 19.02
N GLU A 134 3.86 -1.90 19.60
CA GLU A 134 2.51 -2.49 19.55
C GLU A 134 1.44 -1.48 19.96
N HIS A 135 1.62 -0.81 21.10
CA HIS A 135 0.69 0.20 21.60
C HIS A 135 0.58 1.41 20.67
N GLY A 136 1.70 1.92 20.15
CA GLY A 136 1.70 3.07 19.24
C GLY A 136 0.97 2.76 17.93
N LEU A 137 1.16 1.55 17.39
CA LEU A 137 0.49 1.09 16.18
C LEU A 137 -1.01 0.85 16.42
N GLN A 138 -1.42 0.27 17.54
CA GLN A 138 -2.83 0.12 17.91
C GLN A 138 -3.55 1.48 17.94
N LEU A 139 -2.94 2.50 18.57
CA LEU A 139 -3.45 3.87 18.55
C LEU A 139 -3.52 4.45 17.13
N GLY A 140 -2.50 4.20 16.31
CA GLY A 140 -2.48 4.63 14.92
C GLY A 140 -3.59 4.01 14.07
N VAL A 141 -3.78 2.70 14.17
CA VAL A 141 -4.84 1.95 13.47
C VAL A 141 -6.20 2.45 13.92
N GLU A 142 -6.43 2.59 15.23
CA GLU A 142 -7.68 3.13 15.78
C GLU A 142 -7.98 4.53 15.21
N ALA A 143 -6.99 5.43 15.23
CA ALA A 143 -7.14 6.80 14.72
C ALA A 143 -7.45 6.82 13.21
N ALA A 144 -6.79 5.96 12.43
CA ALA A 144 -7.02 5.84 10.99
C ALA A 144 -8.43 5.31 10.68
N LEU A 145 -8.87 4.26 11.38
CA LEU A 145 -10.21 3.67 11.23
C LEU A 145 -11.32 4.65 11.63
N ARG A 146 -11.16 5.37 12.75
CA ARG A 146 -12.09 6.44 13.16
C ARG A 146 -12.15 7.56 12.13
N SER A 147 -11.03 7.89 11.49
CA SER A 147 -10.99 8.89 10.41
C SER A 147 -11.74 8.40 9.17
N LEU A 148 -11.57 7.14 8.78
CA LEU A 148 -12.33 6.51 7.70
C LEU A 148 -13.84 6.48 8.01
N ALA A 149 -14.22 6.18 9.24
CA ALA A 149 -15.63 6.11 9.65
C ALA A 149 -16.35 7.46 9.49
N ARG A 150 -15.65 8.58 9.73
CA ARG A 150 -16.20 9.93 9.56
C ARG A 150 -16.59 10.24 8.11
N VAL A 151 -15.82 9.73 7.15
CA VAL A 151 -16.02 9.97 5.71
C VAL A 151 -16.72 8.81 4.99
N ALA A 152 -17.17 7.80 5.74
CA ALA A 152 -17.81 6.62 5.17
C ALA A 152 -19.14 6.98 4.46
N PRO A 153 -19.38 6.46 3.24
CA PRO A 153 -20.54 6.83 2.42
C PRO A 153 -21.86 6.27 2.96
N THR A 154 -21.81 5.20 3.76
CA THR A 154 -23.00 4.55 4.30
C THR A 154 -22.86 4.33 5.81
N GLN A 155 -24.01 4.29 6.49
CA GLN A 155 -24.06 4.03 7.93
C GLN A 155 -23.53 2.63 8.28
N ALA A 156 -23.84 1.62 7.45
CA ALA A 156 -23.32 0.27 7.62
C ALA A 156 -21.79 0.24 7.56
N HIS A 157 -21.18 0.93 6.59
CA HIS A 157 -19.72 1.01 6.48
C HIS A 157 -19.10 1.77 7.66
N ARG A 158 -19.74 2.86 8.10
CA ARG A 158 -19.32 3.60 9.30
C ARG A 158 -19.29 2.70 10.54
N TYR A 159 -20.34 1.91 10.76
CA TYR A 159 -20.40 1.00 11.91
C TYR A 159 -19.33 -0.08 11.84
N ALA A 160 -19.15 -0.73 10.69
CA ALA A 160 -18.09 -1.72 10.51
C ALA A 160 -16.69 -1.16 10.84
N LEU A 161 -16.40 0.07 10.43
CA LEU A 161 -15.13 0.75 10.74
C LEU A 161 -14.98 1.10 12.22
N ILE A 162 -16.08 1.50 12.89
CA ILE A 162 -16.08 1.78 14.33
C ILE A 162 -15.86 0.49 15.13
N ASP A 163 -16.50 -0.61 14.73
CA ASP A 163 -16.35 -1.91 15.39
C ASP A 163 -14.92 -2.41 15.26
N LEU A 164 -14.33 -2.29 14.06
CA LEU A 164 -12.92 -2.61 13.83
C LEU A 164 -11.98 -1.69 14.63
N ALA A 165 -12.30 -0.40 14.76
CA ALA A 165 -11.52 0.52 15.59
C ALA A 165 -11.57 0.13 17.07
N ASN A 166 -12.72 -0.35 17.54
CA ASN A 166 -12.89 -0.79 18.92
C ASN A 166 -12.18 -2.13 19.18
N SER A 167 -12.11 -3.04 18.21
CA SER A 167 -11.42 -4.33 18.37
C SER A 167 -9.89 -4.21 18.47
N VAL A 168 -9.32 -3.15 17.90
CA VAL A 168 -7.87 -2.87 17.93
C VAL A 168 -7.47 -2.00 19.12
N ARG A 169 -8.44 -1.48 19.88
CA ARG A 169 -8.17 -0.57 21.00
C ARG A 169 -7.22 -1.22 22.02
N PRO A 170 -6.13 -0.54 22.42
CA PRO A 170 -5.25 -1.05 23.46
C PRO A 170 -6.03 -1.25 24.77
N LEU A 171 -5.80 -2.37 25.44
CA LEU A 171 -6.32 -2.60 26.80
C LEU A 171 -5.72 -1.53 27.73
N SER A 172 -6.56 -0.58 28.14
CA SER A 172 -6.24 0.41 29.15
C SER A 172 -6.00 -0.30 30.47
N THR A 173 -4.74 -0.49 30.86
CA THR A 173 -4.37 -0.80 32.23
C THR A 173 -4.47 0.51 33.03
N PHE A 174 -5.54 0.65 33.81
CA PHE A 174 -5.65 1.64 34.88
C PHE A 174 -4.87 1.16 36.10
#